data_AF-A0AAE8LFT0-F1
#
_entry.id   AF-A0AAE8LFT0-F1
#
_cell.length_a   1.000
_cell.length_b   1.000
_cell.length_c   1.000
_cell.angle_alpha   90.00
_cell.angle_beta   90.00
_cell.angle_gamma   90.00
#
_symmetry.space_group_name_H-M   'P 1'
#
loop_
_entity.id
_entity.type
_entity.pdbx_description
1 polymer ?
#
loop_
_entity_poly.entity_id
_entity_poly.type
_entity_poly.pdbx_seq_one_letter_code
_entity_poly.pdbx_strand_id
1 'polypeptide(L)'
;MSAAPSHDRGITVGKSWPRPTTPAPLVPRWEGEFRDHQDWVNFAHKRLTVASDSNGAQLKAICVDTLGRRCANGRDMKRAADEGTFPVRYFFDCEAAADVNADLLDALKDANEPLAMCQPRTDHGARCQSAATLKAWAVIEKAKGSAS
;
A
#
# COMPACT_ATOMS: atom_id res chain seq x y z
N MET A 1 5.60 -13.56 -47.35
CA MET A 1 6.58 -13.59 -46.24
C MET A 1 6.07 -12.60 -45.19
N SER A 2 5.31 -13.09 -44.20
CA SER A 2 4.68 -12.24 -43.19
C SER A 2 5.69 -11.94 -42.08
N ALA A 3 6.00 -10.66 -41.88
CA ALA A 3 6.82 -10.18 -40.78
C ALA A 3 6.01 -10.22 -39.47
N ALA A 4 6.56 -10.86 -38.44
CA ALA A 4 5.95 -10.94 -37.12
C ALA A 4 5.93 -9.57 -36.41
N PRO A 5 4.89 -9.24 -35.63
CA PRO A 5 4.88 -8.03 -34.83
C PRO A 5 5.89 -8.14 -33.67
N SER A 6 6.90 -7.27 -33.74
CA SER A 6 7.83 -6.93 -32.67
C SER A 6 7.06 -6.59 -31.40
N HIS A 7 7.28 -7.37 -30.34
CA HIS A 7 6.76 -7.04 -29.02
C HIS A 7 7.59 -5.89 -28.45
N ASP A 8 7.11 -4.67 -28.67
CA ASP A 8 7.59 -3.49 -27.98
C ASP A 8 7.21 -3.60 -26.49
N ARG A 9 8.14 -4.07 -25.66
CA ARG A 9 8.03 -4.07 -24.20
C ARG A 9 8.40 -2.70 -23.60
N GLY A 10 8.20 -1.63 -24.35
CA GLY A 10 8.27 -0.27 -23.85
C GLY A 10 7.01 0.08 -23.06
N ILE A 11 7.04 -0.11 -21.73
CA ILE A 11 6.11 0.61 -20.85
C ILE A 11 6.47 2.09 -20.97
N THR A 12 5.83 2.77 -21.92
CA THR A 12 5.79 4.23 -21.97
C THR A 12 4.92 4.69 -20.81
N VAL A 13 5.54 4.79 -19.63
CA VAL A 13 4.86 5.31 -18.44
C VAL A 13 4.51 6.76 -18.76
N GLY A 14 3.24 6.99 -19.08
CA GLY A 14 2.67 8.32 -19.18
C GLY A 14 3.02 9.13 -17.94
N LYS A 15 3.02 10.45 -18.07
CA LYS A 15 3.40 11.41 -17.01
C LYS A 15 2.59 11.29 -15.70
N SER A 16 1.58 10.44 -15.66
CA SER A 16 0.83 10.03 -14.47
C SER A 16 1.08 8.56 -14.18
N TRP A 17 1.29 8.23 -12.90
CA TRP A 17 1.29 6.87 -12.36
C TRP A 17 0.17 6.03 -13.02
N PRO A 18 0.46 4.84 -13.58
CA PRO A 18 -0.56 4.07 -14.29
C PRO A 18 -1.67 3.70 -13.30
N ARG A 19 -2.91 4.11 -13.61
CA ARG A 19 -4.08 3.48 -13.00
C ARG A 19 -4.22 2.13 -13.71
N PRO A 20 -3.97 0.98 -13.04
CA PRO A 20 -4.20 -0.29 -13.70
C PRO A 20 -5.69 -0.42 -14.04
N THR A 21 -5.99 -0.94 -15.24
CA THR A 21 -7.36 -1.18 -15.75
C THR A 21 -8.18 -2.08 -14.81
N THR A 22 -7.48 -2.89 -14.01
CA THR A 22 -8.03 -3.66 -12.90
C THR A 22 -7.34 -3.15 -11.64
N PRO A 23 -8.05 -2.60 -10.64
CA PRO A 23 -7.42 -2.17 -9.40
C PRO A 23 -6.95 -3.42 -8.65
N ALA A 24 -5.72 -3.86 -8.93
CA ALA A 24 -5.01 -4.73 -8.02
C ALA A 24 -4.77 -3.89 -6.75
N PRO A 25 -5.09 -4.41 -5.55
CA PRO A 25 -4.86 -3.69 -4.30
C PRO A 25 -3.36 -3.73 -3.99
N LEU A 26 -2.54 -3.15 -4.86
CA LEU A 26 -1.10 -3.08 -4.68
C LEU A 26 -0.77 -1.73 -4.07
N VAL A 27 -0.10 -1.75 -2.93
CA VAL A 27 0.39 -0.57 -2.25
C VAL A 27 1.91 -0.50 -2.40
N PRO A 28 2.48 0.69 -2.66
CA PRO A 28 3.91 0.86 -2.76
C PRO A 28 4.58 0.56 -1.43
N ARG A 29 5.60 -0.30 -1.45
CA ARG A 29 6.46 -0.53 -0.30
C ARG A 29 7.51 0.58 -0.26
N TRP A 30 7.24 1.61 0.53
CA TRP A 30 8.10 2.79 0.64
C TRP A 30 9.44 2.44 1.28
N GLU A 31 10.53 2.65 0.54
CA GLU A 31 11.90 2.40 1.04
C GLU A 31 12.53 3.66 1.66
N GLY A 32 12.04 4.84 1.30
CA GLY A 32 12.52 6.08 1.89
C GLY A 32 11.98 7.31 1.20
N GLU A 33 12.59 8.45 1.55
CA GLU A 33 12.24 9.76 1.01
C GLU A 33 13.46 10.66 0.85
N PHE A 34 13.29 11.68 0.03
CA PHE A 34 14.16 12.83 -0.07
C PHE A 34 13.47 14.03 0.54
N ARG A 35 14.12 14.69 1.49
CA ARG A 35 13.51 15.83 2.22
C ARG A 35 13.47 17.11 1.40
N ASP A 36 14.47 17.30 0.56
CA ASP A 36 14.61 18.46 -0.31
C ASP A 36 15.41 18.08 -1.58
N HIS A 37 15.52 19.04 -2.49
CA HIS A 37 16.25 18.85 -3.75
C HIS A 37 17.74 18.56 -3.52
N GLN A 38 18.36 19.14 -2.49
CA GLN A 38 19.78 18.95 -2.22
C GLN A 38 20.06 17.55 -1.67
N ASP A 39 19.17 17.02 -0.82
CA ASP A 39 19.19 15.63 -0.35
C ASP A 39 19.09 14.66 -1.53
N TRP A 40 18.23 14.96 -2.52
CA TRP A 40 18.17 14.18 -3.75
C TRP A 40 19.49 14.24 -4.54
N VAL A 41 20.03 15.44 -4.83
CA VAL A 41 21.29 15.59 -5.58
C VAL A 41 22.45 14.83 -4.90
N ASN A 42 22.52 14.88 -3.57
CA ASN A 42 23.60 14.29 -2.80
C ASN A 42 23.48 12.76 -2.69
N PHE A 43 22.27 12.23 -2.54
CA PHE A 43 22.08 10.83 -2.13
C PHE A 43 21.32 9.95 -3.13
N ALA A 44 20.74 10.50 -4.20
CA ALA A 44 19.95 9.74 -5.17
C ALA A 44 20.71 8.54 -5.73
N HIS A 45 21.97 8.72 -6.14
CA HIS A 45 22.74 7.62 -6.72
C HIS A 45 22.91 6.47 -5.71
N LYS A 46 23.17 6.78 -4.44
CA LYS A 46 23.32 5.77 -3.38
C LYS A 46 21.99 5.13 -2.99
N ARG A 47 20.88 5.88 -2.95
CA ARG A 47 19.57 5.38 -2.47
C ARG A 47 18.77 4.66 -3.56
N LEU A 48 18.96 4.99 -4.84
CA LEU A 48 18.13 4.49 -5.94
C LEU A 48 18.75 3.32 -6.73
N THR A 49 19.98 2.90 -6.39
CA THR A 49 20.71 1.84 -7.13
C THR A 49 20.90 0.55 -6.33
N VAL A 50 20.45 0.51 -5.07
CA VAL A 50 20.71 -0.58 -4.12
C VAL A 50 19.86 -1.82 -4.33
N ALA A 51 18.72 -1.71 -5.01
CA ALA A 51 17.78 -2.80 -5.13
C ALA A 51 18.04 -3.63 -6.40
N SER A 52 18.08 -4.94 -6.23
CA SER A 52 18.19 -5.93 -7.30
C SER A 52 17.07 -6.95 -7.15
N ASP A 53 16.52 -7.38 -8.28
CA ASP A 53 15.56 -8.47 -8.35
C ASP A 53 16.24 -9.82 -8.04
N SER A 54 15.42 -10.83 -7.74
CA SER A 54 15.76 -12.25 -7.65
C SER A 54 16.60 -12.77 -8.83
N ASN A 55 16.46 -12.16 -10.01
CA ASN A 55 17.25 -12.47 -11.22
C ASN A 55 18.57 -11.69 -11.34
N GLY A 56 18.93 -10.89 -10.32
CA GLY A 56 20.12 -10.03 -10.32
C GLY A 56 20.00 -8.76 -11.16
N ALA A 57 18.82 -8.48 -11.73
CA ALA A 57 18.58 -7.26 -12.49
C ALA A 57 18.36 -6.06 -11.55
N GLN A 58 18.99 -4.92 -11.86
CA GLN A 58 18.83 -3.72 -11.04
C GLN A 58 17.41 -3.14 -11.17
N LEU A 59 16.74 -2.98 -10.03
CA LEU A 59 15.39 -2.43 -9.98
C LEU A 59 15.46 -0.90 -10.11
N LYS A 60 14.56 -0.35 -10.94
CA LYS A 60 14.44 1.10 -11.11
C LYS A 60 13.51 1.66 -10.05
N ALA A 61 14.04 2.50 -9.18
CA ALA A 61 13.23 3.23 -8.21
C ALA A 61 12.18 4.11 -8.90
N ILE A 62 11.04 4.24 -8.23
CA ILE A 62 9.94 5.11 -8.60
C ILE A 62 9.85 6.18 -7.53
N CYS A 63 9.95 7.45 -7.92
CA CYS A 63 9.82 8.58 -7.01
C CYS A 63 8.48 9.30 -7.22
N VAL A 64 7.83 9.66 -6.13
CA VAL A 64 6.49 10.29 -6.11
C VAL A 64 6.50 11.47 -5.15
N ASP A 65 6.03 12.63 -5.62
CA ASP A 65 5.89 13.83 -4.79
C ASP A 65 4.64 13.79 -3.89
N THR A 66 4.49 14.77 -3.00
CA THR A 66 3.32 14.89 -2.10
C THR A 66 1.99 15.04 -2.84
N LEU A 67 2.00 15.47 -4.11
CA LEU A 67 0.83 15.58 -4.96
C LEU A 67 0.52 14.26 -5.71
N GLY A 68 1.29 13.20 -5.47
CA GLY A 68 1.11 11.90 -6.11
C GLY A 68 1.63 11.84 -7.55
N ARG A 69 2.43 12.81 -7.98
CA ARG A 69 3.00 12.86 -9.34
C ARG A 69 4.35 12.17 -9.37
N ARG A 70 4.66 11.52 -10.49
CA ARG A 70 5.95 10.85 -10.68
C ARG A 70 7.05 11.89 -10.94
N CYS A 71 8.17 11.73 -10.25
CA CYS A 71 9.41 12.46 -10.50
C CYS A 71 10.45 11.51 -11.10
N ALA A 72 10.65 11.53 -12.41
CA ALA A 72 11.50 10.55 -13.09
C ALA A 72 12.96 11.02 -13.26
N ASN A 73 13.19 12.33 -13.24
CA ASN A 73 14.48 12.93 -13.54
C ASN A 73 14.69 14.22 -12.72
N GLY A 74 15.89 14.81 -12.85
CA GLY A 74 16.24 16.05 -12.15
C GLY A 74 15.35 17.26 -12.51
N ARG A 75 14.74 17.28 -13.70
CA ARG A 75 13.78 18.36 -14.06
C ARG A 75 12.50 18.25 -13.25
N ASP A 76 11.98 17.03 -13.05
CA ASP A 76 10.80 16.82 -12.21
C ASP A 76 11.08 17.09 -10.74
N MET A 77 12.28 16.72 -10.26
CA MET A 77 12.71 17.03 -8.90
C MET A 77 12.87 18.54 -8.69
N LYS A 78 13.42 19.26 -9.66
CA LYS A 78 13.49 20.71 -9.63
C LYS A 78 12.09 21.34 -9.64
N ARG A 79 11.18 20.84 -10.48
CA ARG A 79 9.77 21.26 -10.46
C ARG A 79 9.16 21.06 -9.07
N ALA A 80 9.37 19.90 -8.46
CA ALA A 80 8.87 19.62 -7.12
C ALA A 80 9.45 20.58 -6.05
N ALA A 81 10.69 21.05 -6.24
CA ALA A 81 11.32 22.01 -5.36
C ALA A 81 10.71 23.40 -5.54
N ASP A 82 10.57 23.84 -6.79
CA ASP A 82 10.01 25.14 -7.16
C ASP A 82 8.54 25.26 -6.73
N GLU A 83 7.78 24.15 -6.79
CA GLU A 83 6.38 24.08 -6.37
C GLU A 83 6.20 23.74 -4.88
N GLY A 84 7.29 23.48 -4.14
CA GLY A 84 7.23 23.17 -2.71
C GLY A 84 6.55 21.83 -2.37
N THR A 85 6.63 20.84 -3.27
CA THR A 85 5.93 19.54 -3.14
C THR A 85 6.79 18.42 -2.55
N PHE A 86 7.90 18.77 -1.90
CA PHE A 86 8.69 17.84 -1.09
C PHE A 86 7.97 17.52 0.24
N PRO A 87 8.25 16.36 0.88
CA PRO A 87 9.24 15.35 0.52
C PRO A 87 8.85 14.48 -0.68
N VAL A 88 9.84 14.00 -1.42
CA VAL A 88 9.64 13.05 -2.53
C VAL A 88 9.96 11.65 -2.03
N ARG A 89 8.97 10.76 -2.01
CA ARG A 89 9.10 9.38 -1.53
C ARG A 89 9.46 8.45 -2.66
N TYR A 90 10.20 7.38 -2.38
CA TYR A 90 10.55 6.38 -3.39
C TYR A 90 10.34 4.94 -2.93
N PHE A 91 10.10 4.07 -3.91
CA PHE A 91 9.94 2.63 -3.74
C PHE A 91 10.45 1.90 -4.98
N PHE A 92 10.71 0.61 -4.83
CA PHE A 92 11.11 -0.26 -5.95
C PHE A 92 10.05 -1.31 -6.27
N ASP A 93 9.23 -1.67 -5.29
CA ASP A 93 8.26 -2.74 -5.40
C ASP A 93 6.93 -2.36 -4.73
N CYS A 94 5.87 -3.08 -5.09
CA CYS A 94 4.56 -2.96 -4.48
C CYS A 94 4.20 -4.26 -3.78
N GLU A 95 3.60 -4.16 -2.61
CA GLU A 95 3.06 -5.31 -1.89
C GLU A 95 1.53 -5.34 -2.04
N ALA A 96 0.94 -6.53 -1.88
CA ALA A 96 -0.50 -6.60 -1.72
C ALA A 96 -0.88 -5.81 -0.48
N ALA A 97 -1.85 -4.91 -0.60
CA ALA A 97 -2.49 -4.29 0.55
C ALA A 97 -2.96 -5.45 1.42
N ALA A 98 -2.43 -5.54 2.64
CA ALA A 98 -3.05 -6.40 3.63
C ALA A 98 -4.50 -5.93 3.69
N ASP A 99 -5.44 -6.81 3.33
CA ASP A 99 -6.86 -6.57 3.57
C ASP A 99 -7.04 -6.63 5.09
N VAL A 100 -6.62 -5.56 5.80
CA VAL A 100 -6.89 -5.36 7.23
C VAL A 100 -8.40 -5.45 7.50
N ASN A 101 -9.19 -5.20 6.46
CA ASN A 101 -10.63 -5.39 6.46
C ASN A 101 -11.06 -6.86 6.37
N ALA A 102 -10.35 -7.76 5.70
CA ALA A 102 -10.78 -9.16 5.57
C ALA A 102 -10.70 -9.89 6.92
N ASP A 103 -9.57 -9.76 7.63
CA ASP A 103 -9.41 -10.36 8.96
C ASP A 103 -10.38 -9.74 9.98
N LEU A 104 -10.62 -8.42 9.89
CA LEU A 104 -11.60 -7.74 10.74
C LEU A 104 -13.04 -8.14 10.39
N LEU A 105 -13.38 -8.27 9.10
CA LEU A 105 -14.69 -8.72 8.64
C LEU A 105 -14.96 -10.16 9.03
N ASP A 106 -13.96 -11.04 8.92
CA ASP A 106 -14.10 -12.44 9.32
C ASP A 106 -14.21 -12.56 10.84
N ALA A 107 -13.41 -11.81 11.61
CA ALA A 107 -13.59 -11.71 13.06
C ALA A 107 -14.95 -11.15 13.49
N LEU A 108 -15.50 -10.18 12.74
CA LEU A 108 -16.84 -9.63 12.99
C LEU A 108 -17.95 -10.62 12.61
N LYS A 109 -17.80 -11.38 11.53
CA LYS A 109 -18.76 -12.44 11.14
C LYS A 109 -18.79 -13.55 12.19
N ASP A 110 -17.63 -14.02 12.64
CA ASP A 110 -17.50 -15.03 13.69
C ASP A 110 -18.14 -14.56 15.00
N ALA A 111 -18.09 -13.27 15.30
CA ALA A 111 -18.77 -12.68 16.46
C ALA A 111 -20.29 -12.54 16.28
N ASN A 112 -20.79 -12.47 15.05
CA ASN A 112 -22.21 -12.22 14.76
C ASN A 112 -23.04 -13.50 14.58
N GLU A 113 -22.44 -14.63 14.17
CA GLU A 113 -23.12 -15.93 14.12
C GLU A 113 -23.79 -16.38 15.43
N PRO A 114 -23.16 -16.27 16.62
CA PRO A 114 -23.81 -16.66 17.87
C PRO A 114 -24.98 -15.74 18.25
N LEU A 115 -24.97 -14.47 17.81
CA LEU A 115 -26.08 -13.54 18.05
C LEU A 115 -27.31 -13.88 17.20
N ALA A 116 -27.12 -14.40 15.99
CA ALA A 116 -28.21 -14.82 15.10
C ALA A 116 -28.94 -16.09 15.60
N MET A 117 -28.25 -16.96 16.34
CA MET A 117 -28.79 -18.22 16.88
C MET A 117 -29.43 -18.05 18.27
N CYS A 118 -29.16 -16.94 18.98
CA CYS A 118 -29.68 -16.72 20.33
C CYS A 118 -31.01 -15.99 20.30
N GLN A 119 -32.10 -16.74 20.45
CA GLN A 119 -33.43 -16.14 20.59
C GLN A 119 -33.50 -15.28 21.87
N PRO A 120 -33.83 -13.98 21.78
CA PRO A 120 -33.70 -13.01 22.88
C PRO A 120 -34.70 -13.21 24.04
N ARG A 121 -35.56 -14.24 23.99
CA ARG A 121 -36.67 -14.44 24.93
C ARG A 121 -36.39 -15.47 26.04
N THR A 122 -35.19 -16.05 26.11
CA THR A 122 -34.83 -17.00 27.16
C THR A 122 -33.65 -16.48 27.99
N ASP A 123 -33.60 -16.82 29.28
CA ASP A 123 -32.45 -16.49 30.17
C ASP A 123 -31.11 -17.00 29.60
N HIS A 124 -31.16 -18.07 28.81
CA HIS A 124 -30.02 -18.59 28.06
C HIS A 124 -29.55 -17.64 26.95
N GLY A 125 -30.49 -17.04 26.22
CA GLY A 125 -30.21 -16.04 25.19
C GLY A 125 -29.50 -14.79 25.73
N ALA A 126 -29.90 -14.28 26.90
CA ALA A 126 -29.26 -13.14 27.54
C ALA A 126 -27.80 -13.41 27.97
N ARG A 127 -27.52 -14.63 28.44
CA ARG A 127 -26.15 -15.07 28.79
C ARG A 127 -25.26 -15.23 27.56
N CYS A 128 -25.79 -15.80 26.47
CA CYS A 128 -25.02 -15.90 25.23
C CYS A 128 -24.74 -14.55 24.57
N GLN A 129 -25.70 -13.61 24.60
CA GLN A 129 -25.46 -12.25 24.08
C GLN A 129 -24.35 -11.54 24.88
N SER A 130 -24.41 -11.62 26.22
CA SER A 130 -23.39 -11.02 27.08
C SER A 130 -21.99 -11.61 26.84
N ALA A 131 -21.90 -12.94 26.64
CA ALA A 131 -20.65 -13.60 26.33
C ALA A 131 -20.09 -13.23 24.94
N ALA A 132 -20.97 -13.06 23.94
CA ALA A 132 -20.57 -12.60 22.61
C ALA A 132 -20.07 -11.14 22.64
N THR A 133 -20.76 -10.25 23.37
CA THR A 133 -20.34 -8.86 23.55
C THR A 133 -18.98 -8.75 24.23
N LEU A 134 -18.72 -9.53 25.29
CA LEU A 134 -17.42 -9.55 25.96
C LEU A 134 -16.29 -10.03 25.04
N LYS A 135 -16.54 -11.06 24.21
CA LYS A 135 -15.57 -11.53 23.21
C LYS A 135 -15.29 -10.47 22.15
N ALA A 136 -16.31 -9.79 21.64
CA ALA A 136 -16.16 -8.71 20.68
C ALA A 136 -15.33 -7.54 21.24
N TRP A 137 -15.57 -7.15 22.50
CA TRP A 137 -14.77 -6.13 23.19
C TRP A 137 -13.29 -6.53 23.34
N ALA A 138 -13.00 -7.79 23.64
CA ALA A 138 -11.63 -8.28 23.75
C ALA A 138 -10.87 -8.23 22.40
N VAL A 139 -11.55 -8.51 21.29
CA VAL A 139 -10.96 -8.41 19.94
C VAL A 139 -10.66 -6.94 19.59
N ILE A 140 -11.58 -6.02 19.91
CA ILE A 140 -11.40 -4.58 19.69
C ILE A 140 -10.20 -4.03 20.48
N GLU A 141 -10.05 -4.40 21.75
CA GLU A 141 -8.92 -3.97 22.57
C GLU A 141 -7.59 -4.55 22.08
N LYS A 142 -7.57 -5.82 21.64
CA LYS A 142 -6.38 -6.43 21.01
C LYS A 142 -5.99 -5.70 19.72
N ALA A 143 -6.96 -5.31 18.89
CA ALA A 143 -6.71 -4.54 17.66
C ALA A 143 -6.15 -3.14 17.95
N LYS A 144 -6.64 -2.46 19.00
CA LYS A 144 -6.10 -1.16 19.44
C LYS A 144 -4.66 -1.27 19.96
N GLY A 145 -4.33 -2.36 20.65
CA GLY A 145 -2.97 -2.60 21.18
C GLY A 145 -1.92 -2.95 20.13
N SER A 146 -2.33 -3.35 18.91
CA SER A 146 -1.42 -3.68 17.80
C SER A 146 -1.01 -2.46 16.95
N ALA A 147 -1.53 -1.26 17.27
CA ALA A 147 -1.29 -0.03 16.52
C ALA A 147 -0.29 0.93 17.21
N SER A 148 0.52 0.43 18.16
CA SER A 148 1.62 1.17 18.81
C SER A 148 2.98 0.55 18.50
#